data_AF-A0AAU6WL50-F1
#
_entry.id   AF-A0AAU6WL50-F1
#
_cell.length_a   1.000
_cell.length_b   1.000
_cell.length_c   1.000
_cell.angle_alpha   90.00
_cell.angle_beta   90.00
_cell.angle_gamma   90.00
#
_symmetry.space_group_name_H-M   'P 1'
#
loop_
_entity.id
_entity.type
_entity.pdbx_description
1 polymer ?
#
loop_
_entity_poly.entity_id
_entity_poly.type
_entity_poly.pdbx_seq_one_letter_code
_entity_poly.pdbx_strand_id
1 'polypeptide(L)'
;MKKVLATIGLFSSVFFFAQKSESYLQVGYASVCCGTPSDKPLMDYLTQFKSKNKVKSLEIYKQTGLGREGEYKLYIGTDGLSGTRKSAFIKGLKAVVNSQNKARKTESAGLVNFDEKETVKKSDLMNARNVTLIPTRKTIKTK
;
A
#
# COMPACT_ATOMS: atom_id res chain seq x y z
N MET A 1 -8.79 42.90 -41.63
CA MET A 1 -8.09 41.61 -41.92
C MET A 1 -6.63 41.81 -41.49
N LYS A 2 -5.94 41.01 -40.67
CA LYS A 2 -6.19 39.69 -40.06
C LYS A 2 -5.67 39.74 -38.62
N LYS A 3 -6.38 39.02 -37.76
CA LYS A 3 -6.23 38.97 -36.30
C LYS A 3 -4.98 38.17 -35.91
N VAL A 4 -4.39 38.56 -34.78
CA VAL A 4 -3.85 37.70 -33.72
C VAL A 4 -2.99 36.53 -34.23
N LEU A 5 -1.68 36.76 -34.32
CA LEU A 5 -0.68 35.71 -34.45
C LEU A 5 0.28 35.80 -33.26
N ALA A 6 0.54 34.64 -32.65
CA ALA A 6 1.44 34.38 -31.53
C ALA A 6 0.85 34.46 -30.10
N THR A 7 -0.25 33.74 -29.85
CA THR A 7 -0.56 33.19 -28.52
C THR A 7 -0.87 31.70 -28.62
N ILE A 8 0.11 30.91 -29.08
CA ILE A 8 0.02 29.44 -29.08
C ILE A 8 1.34 28.90 -28.57
N GLY A 9 1.31 28.17 -27.44
CA GLY A 9 2.40 27.24 -27.10
C GLY A 9 2.91 27.21 -25.66
N LEU A 10 2.14 27.54 -24.64
CA LEU A 10 2.51 27.20 -23.25
C LEU A 10 1.40 26.42 -22.51
N PHE A 11 0.76 25.50 -23.23
CA PHE A 11 0.09 24.37 -22.58
C PHE A 11 1.11 23.24 -22.45
N SER A 12 2.12 23.44 -21.58
CA SER A 12 2.92 22.33 -21.08
C SER A 12 1.96 21.44 -20.31
N SER A 13 1.47 20.40 -20.96
CA SER A 13 0.65 19.37 -20.36
C SER A 13 1.49 18.71 -19.28
N VAL A 14 1.33 19.18 -18.04
CA VAL A 14 1.85 18.51 -16.85
C VAL A 14 0.99 17.27 -16.69
N PHE A 15 1.27 16.25 -17.50
CA PHE A 15 0.74 14.91 -17.32
C PHE A 15 1.33 14.41 -16.00
N PHE A 16 0.65 14.71 -14.90
CA PHE A 16 0.82 13.99 -13.65
C PHE A 16 0.29 12.57 -13.89
N PHE A 17 1.07 11.76 -14.60
CA PHE A 17 0.85 10.33 -14.62
C PHE A 17 0.82 9.90 -13.16
N ALA A 18 -0.29 9.27 -12.75
CA ALA A 18 -0.32 8.49 -11.53
C ALA A 18 0.67 7.34 -11.74
N GLN A 19 1.94 7.60 -11.47
CA GLN A 19 3.04 6.68 -11.70
C GLN A 19 2.75 5.42 -10.87
N LYS A 20 2.46 4.34 -11.58
CA LYS A 20 2.30 3.00 -10.99
C LYS A 20 3.60 2.63 -10.29
N SER A 21 3.51 1.97 -9.14
CA SER A 21 4.73 1.59 -8.42
C SER A 21 5.39 0.41 -9.14
N GLU A 22 6.72 0.42 -9.21
CA GLU A 22 7.56 -0.70 -9.66
C GLU A 22 8.12 -1.49 -8.47
N SER A 23 8.26 -0.88 -7.28
CA SER A 23 8.75 -1.52 -6.05
C SER A 23 7.73 -1.45 -4.90
N TYR A 24 7.50 -2.59 -4.27
CA TYR A 24 6.48 -2.77 -3.24
C TYR A 24 7.09 -3.30 -1.95
N LEU A 25 6.67 -2.73 -0.82
CA LEU A 25 6.91 -3.33 0.50
C LEU A 25 5.90 -4.45 0.75
N GLN A 26 6.34 -5.53 1.38
CA GLN A 26 5.51 -6.70 1.66
C GLN A 26 5.14 -6.79 3.14
N VAL A 27 3.84 -6.92 3.45
CA VAL A 27 3.35 -7.28 4.78
C VAL A 27 2.62 -8.61 4.70
N GLY A 28 3.12 -9.63 5.40
CA GLY A 28 2.54 -10.96 5.43
C GLY A 28 1.60 -11.15 6.62
N TYR A 29 0.49 -11.84 6.40
CA TYR A 29 -0.46 -12.26 7.41
C TYR A 29 -0.45 -13.78 7.47
N ALA A 30 0.09 -14.31 8.55
CA ALA A 30 0.22 -15.74 8.80
C ALA A 30 -0.73 -16.16 9.93
N SER A 31 -1.16 -17.41 9.90
CA SER A 31 -1.87 -18.03 11.01
C SER A 31 -0.94 -18.94 11.80
N VAL A 32 -1.34 -19.28 13.03
CA VAL A 32 -0.67 -20.29 13.88
C VAL A 32 -1.67 -21.38 14.24
N CYS A 33 -2.85 -20.97 14.71
CA CYS A 33 -4.09 -21.73 14.57
C CYS A 33 -5.19 -20.78 14.15
N CYS A 34 -6.17 -21.32 13.42
CA CYS A 34 -7.51 -20.79 13.40
C CYS A 34 -7.61 -19.41 12.70
N GLY A 35 -6.71 -19.15 11.75
CA GLY A 35 -6.77 -17.99 10.85
C GLY A 35 -5.79 -16.86 11.12
N THR A 36 -5.79 -15.90 10.20
CA THR A 36 -4.91 -14.71 10.24
C THR A 36 -5.46 -13.59 11.11
N PRO A 37 -4.60 -12.71 11.64
CA PRO A 37 -5.06 -11.49 12.27
C PRO A 37 -5.69 -10.52 11.24
N SER A 38 -6.50 -9.58 11.73
CA SER A 38 -7.15 -8.57 10.89
C SER A 38 -6.15 -7.59 10.25
N ASP A 39 -6.33 -7.21 8.99
CA ASP A 39 -5.56 -6.14 8.32
C ASP A 39 -5.97 -4.72 8.76
N LYS A 40 -7.02 -4.57 9.57
CA LYS A 40 -7.56 -3.27 9.96
C LYS A 40 -6.52 -2.29 10.55
N PRO A 41 -5.65 -2.67 11.51
CA PRO A 41 -4.67 -1.74 12.07
C PRO A 41 -3.72 -1.18 11.00
N LEU A 42 -3.29 -2.03 10.06
CA LEU A 42 -2.47 -1.62 8.94
C LEU A 42 -3.24 -0.71 7.98
N MET A 43 -4.44 -1.11 7.56
CA MET A 43 -5.25 -0.33 6.62
C MET A 43 -5.65 1.05 7.18
N ASP A 44 -5.92 1.15 8.48
CA ASP A 44 -6.18 2.40 9.17
C ASP A 44 -4.92 3.28 9.15
N TYR A 45 -3.74 2.72 9.42
CA TYR A 45 -2.46 3.42 9.29
C TYR A 45 -2.21 3.92 7.86
N LEU A 46 -2.42 3.10 6.83
CA LEU A 46 -2.24 3.50 5.44
C LEU A 46 -3.16 4.67 5.07
N THR A 47 -4.40 4.62 5.54
CA THR A 47 -5.40 5.68 5.34
C THR A 47 -4.98 6.99 6.02
N GLN A 48 -4.54 6.92 7.27
CA GLN A 48 -4.06 8.07 8.03
C GLN A 48 -2.78 8.65 7.42
N PHE A 49 -1.82 7.80 7.05
CA PHE A 49 -0.58 8.23 6.41
C PHE A 49 -0.85 8.96 5.10
N LYS A 50 -1.73 8.40 4.26
CA LYS A 50 -2.15 9.01 2.99
C LYS A 50 -2.75 10.40 3.21
N SER A 51 -3.66 10.51 4.19
CA SER A 51 -4.31 11.78 4.54
C SER A 51 -3.31 12.82 5.05
N LYS A 52 -2.51 12.46 6.07
CA LYS A 52 -1.54 13.35 6.72
C LYS A 52 -0.46 13.86 5.76
N ASN A 53 0.01 13.01 4.85
CA ASN A 53 1.09 13.34 3.92
C ASN A 53 0.60 13.82 2.54
N LYS A 54 -0.72 14.00 2.38
CA LYS A 54 -1.36 14.42 1.11
C LYS A 54 -0.93 13.56 -0.09
N VAL A 55 -0.76 12.25 0.13
CA VAL A 55 -0.40 11.29 -0.93
C VAL A 55 -1.64 11.05 -1.79
N LYS A 56 -1.59 11.36 -3.09
CA LYS A 56 -2.74 11.26 -3.99
C LYS A 56 -3.28 9.82 -4.08
N SER A 57 -2.38 8.86 -4.27
CA SER A 57 -2.70 7.45 -4.38
C SER A 57 -1.62 6.60 -3.71
N LEU A 58 -2.06 5.56 -3.01
CA LEU A 58 -1.20 4.48 -2.53
C LEU A 58 -1.71 3.21 -3.19
N GLU A 59 -0.86 2.57 -3.97
CA GLU A 59 -1.18 1.31 -4.64
C GLU A 59 -1.02 0.16 -3.65
N ILE A 60 -2.05 -0.65 -3.50
CA ILE A 60 -2.05 -1.77 -2.56
C ILE A 60 -2.58 -3.00 -3.28
N TYR A 61 -1.76 -4.03 -3.40
CA TYR A 61 -2.20 -5.35 -3.87
C TYR A 61 -2.39 -6.30 -2.69
N LYS A 62 -3.35 -7.21 -2.81
CA LYS A 62 -3.57 -8.33 -1.90
C LYS A 62 -3.41 -9.63 -2.64
N GLN A 63 -2.53 -10.49 -2.12
CA GLN A 63 -2.36 -11.85 -2.61
C GLN A 63 -2.91 -12.84 -1.61
N THR A 64 -3.91 -13.62 -2.01
CA THR A 64 -4.59 -14.60 -1.16
C THR A 64 -4.26 -16.03 -1.54
N GLY A 65 -4.72 -17.01 -0.74
CA GLY A 65 -4.48 -18.43 -1.01
C GLY A 65 -3.00 -18.82 -0.82
N LEU A 66 -2.34 -18.21 0.17
CA LEU A 66 -0.96 -18.53 0.53
C LEU A 66 -0.86 -19.67 1.56
N GLY A 67 -1.98 -20.07 2.17
CA GLY A 67 -2.07 -21.21 3.06
C GLY A 67 -3.51 -21.68 3.25
N ARG A 68 -3.72 -22.53 4.26
CA ARG A 68 -4.99 -23.24 4.48
C ARG A 68 -5.98 -22.48 5.36
N GLU A 69 -5.52 -21.51 6.12
CA GLU A 69 -6.33 -20.78 7.12
C GLU A 69 -6.59 -19.33 6.71
N GLY A 70 -6.31 -18.99 5.45
CA GLY A 70 -6.58 -17.68 4.88
C GLY A 70 -5.38 -16.74 4.84
N GLU A 71 -4.16 -17.27 4.89
CA GLU A 71 -2.91 -16.54 4.80
C GLU A 71 -2.82 -15.70 3.52
N TYR A 72 -2.33 -14.47 3.66
CA TYR A 72 -2.25 -13.51 2.58
C TYR A 72 -1.08 -12.55 2.76
N LYS A 73 -0.71 -11.87 1.66
CA LYS A 73 0.25 -10.78 1.67
C LYS A 73 -0.40 -9.51 1.16
N LEU A 74 -0.01 -8.37 1.74
CA LEU A 74 -0.30 -7.04 1.23
C LEU A 74 0.98 -6.45 0.66
N TYR A 75 0.89 -5.91 -0.54
CA TYR A 75 2.01 -5.27 -1.25
C TYR A 75 1.70 -3.80 -1.43
N ILE A 76 2.55 -2.94 -0.89
CA ILE A 76 2.29 -1.51 -0.81
C ILE A 76 3.33 -0.75 -1.64
N GLY A 77 2.85 -0.08 -2.70
CA GLY A 77 3.69 0.71 -3.59
C GLY A 77 4.24 1.95 -2.89
N THR A 78 5.55 2.17 -2.99
CA THR A 78 6.23 3.28 -2.28
C THR A 78 6.94 4.28 -3.19
N ASP A 79 6.92 4.09 -4.51
CA ASP A 79 7.72 4.91 -5.42
C ASP A 79 7.22 6.37 -5.52
N GLY A 80 5.96 6.61 -5.17
CA GLY A 80 5.39 7.96 -5.05
C GLY A 80 5.80 8.70 -3.76
N LEU A 81 6.60 8.10 -2.88
CA LEU A 81 7.05 8.71 -1.62
C LEU A 81 8.48 9.23 -1.74
N SER A 82 8.70 10.50 -1.34
CA SER A 82 10.06 11.03 -1.21
C SER A 82 10.84 10.30 -0.11
N GLY A 83 12.17 10.32 -0.14
CA GLY A 83 13.03 9.58 0.79
C GLY A 83 12.65 9.75 2.27
N THR A 84 12.43 10.99 2.73
CA THR A 84 11.98 11.26 4.11
C THR A 84 10.60 10.68 4.41
N ARG A 85 9.65 10.80 3.48
CA ARG A 85 8.30 10.23 3.64
C ARG A 85 8.32 8.71 3.62
N LYS A 86 9.14 8.11 2.76
CA LYS A 86 9.34 6.65 2.68
C LYS A 86 9.96 6.12 3.97
N SER A 87 10.95 6.80 4.54
CA SER A 87 11.51 6.43 5.85
C SER A 87 10.47 6.51 6.97
N ALA A 88 9.70 7.60 7.04
CA ALA A 88 8.61 7.74 8.01
C ALA A 88 7.50 6.70 7.81
N PHE A 89 7.22 6.33 6.55
CA PHE A 89 6.28 5.30 6.18
C PHE A 89 6.71 3.93 6.71
N ILE A 90 7.94 3.51 6.41
CA ILE A 90 8.51 2.25 6.89
C ILE A 90 8.53 2.17 8.42
N LYS A 91 8.93 3.26 9.10
CA LYS A 91 8.90 3.32 10.57
C LYS A 91 7.49 3.13 11.12
N GLY A 92 6.49 3.77 10.51
CA GLY A 92 5.09 3.61 10.90
C GLY A 92 4.57 2.19 10.66
N LEU A 93 4.89 1.58 9.53
CA LEU A 93 4.58 0.17 9.26
C LEU A 93 5.15 -0.75 10.34
N LYS A 94 6.44 -0.62 10.67
CA LYS A 94 7.06 -1.38 11.76
C LYS A 94 6.33 -1.20 13.08
N ALA A 95 5.99 0.03 13.43
CA ALA A 95 5.31 0.32 14.69
C ALA A 95 3.93 -0.35 14.77
N VAL A 96 3.15 -0.31 13.68
CA VAL A 96 1.84 -0.96 13.61
C VAL A 96 1.95 -2.47 13.71
N VAL A 97 2.85 -3.09 12.95
CA VAL A 97 3.08 -4.54 12.97
C VAL A 97 3.53 -5.00 14.35
N ASN A 98 4.50 -4.30 14.96
CA ASN A 98 4.98 -4.62 16.30
C ASN A 98 3.87 -4.45 17.35
N SER A 99 3.06 -3.39 17.27
CA SER A 99 1.93 -3.16 18.17
C SER A 99 0.89 -4.27 18.04
N GLN A 100 0.55 -4.65 16.80
CA GLN A 100 -0.41 -5.70 16.51
C GLN A 100 0.04 -7.07 17.04
N ASN A 101 1.32 -7.42 16.84
CA ASN A 101 1.87 -8.68 17.35
C ASN A 101 1.99 -8.68 18.88
N LYS A 102 2.28 -7.54 19.52
CA LYS A 102 2.31 -7.43 20.99
C LYS A 102 0.92 -7.53 21.62
N ALA A 103 -0.12 -7.10 20.90
CA ALA A 103 -1.51 -7.16 21.37
C ALA A 103 -2.16 -8.54 21.16
N ARG A 104 -1.41 -9.56 20.74
CA ARG A 104 -1.91 -10.93 20.58
C ARG A 104 -2.43 -11.45 21.93
N LYS A 105 -3.63 -12.05 21.91
CA LYS A 105 -4.25 -12.61 23.11
C LYS A 105 -3.60 -13.91 23.56
N THR A 106 -3.09 -14.69 22.61
CA THR A 106 -2.49 -16.00 22.84
C THR A 106 -1.38 -16.25 21.84
N GLU A 107 -0.47 -17.18 22.17
CA GLU A 107 0.58 -17.62 21.25
C GLU A 107 0.07 -18.41 20.04
N SER A 108 -1.17 -18.90 20.11
CA SER A 108 -1.84 -19.56 18.98
C SER A 108 -2.50 -18.59 18.00
N ALA A 109 -2.58 -17.29 18.33
CA ALA A 109 -3.09 -16.29 17.40
C ALA A 109 -2.11 -16.09 16.24
N GLY A 110 -2.62 -15.86 15.03
CA GLY A 110 -1.77 -15.54 13.88
C GLY A 110 -0.88 -14.30 14.06
N LEU A 111 0.03 -14.11 13.12
CA LEU A 111 1.12 -13.12 13.17
C LEU A 111 1.11 -12.23 11.94
N VAL A 112 1.62 -11.01 12.10
CA VAL A 112 1.91 -10.09 10.99
C VAL A 112 3.41 -9.98 10.82
N ASN A 113 3.91 -10.21 9.60
CA ASN A 113 5.33 -10.20 9.27
C ASN A 113 5.65 -9.01 8.38
N PHE A 114 6.71 -8.26 8.72
CA PHE A 114 7.21 -7.15 7.91
C PHE A 114 8.73 -7.06 8.01
N ASP A 115 9.40 -7.15 6.85
CA ASP A 115 10.81 -6.82 6.70
C ASP A 115 10.93 -5.59 5.79
N GLU A 116 11.63 -4.56 6.25
CA GLU A 116 11.83 -3.33 5.47
C GLU A 116 12.82 -3.50 4.31
N LYS A 117 13.64 -4.55 4.35
CA LYS A 117 14.63 -4.87 3.32
C LYS A 117 14.02 -5.70 2.19
N GLU A 118 12.92 -6.41 2.48
CA GLU A 118 12.21 -7.21 1.50
C GLU A 118 11.34 -6.30 0.63
N THR A 119 11.72 -6.16 -0.64
CA THR A 119 10.91 -5.47 -1.64
C THR A 119 10.60 -6.41 -2.80
N VAL A 120 9.40 -6.26 -3.36
CA VAL A 120 8.93 -7.07 -4.50
C VAL A 120 8.75 -6.18 -5.71
N LYS A 121 9.21 -6.65 -6.88
CA LYS A 121 9.00 -5.92 -8.13
C LYS A 121 7.61 -6.18 -8.68
N LYS A 122 7.09 -5.19 -9.40
CA LYS A 122 5.79 -5.30 -10.09
C LYS A 122 5.72 -6.51 -11.02
N SER A 123 6.79 -6.78 -11.78
CA SER A 123 6.88 -7.95 -12.66
C SER A 123 6.55 -9.25 -11.93
N ASP A 124 7.09 -9.40 -10.73
CA ASP A 124 6.94 -10.61 -9.92
C ASP A 124 5.51 -10.69 -9.37
N LEU A 125 4.92 -9.55 -8.98
CA LEU A 125 3.52 -9.47 -8.57
C LEU A 125 2.55 -9.81 -9.69
N MET A 126 2.80 -9.36 -10.92
CA MET A 126 1.91 -9.63 -12.05
C MET A 126 1.94 -11.10 -12.47
N ASN A 127 3.07 -11.79 -12.23
CA ASN A 127 3.21 -13.22 -12.47
C ASN A 127 2.72 -14.08 -11.30
N ALA A 128 2.46 -13.47 -10.14
CA ALA A 128 2.00 -14.18 -8.98
C ALA A 128 0.50 -14.51 -9.08
N ARG A 129 0.12 -15.72 -8.62
CA ARG A 129 -1.28 -16.13 -8.55
C ARG A 129 -2.07 -15.35 -7.50
N ASN A 130 -3.38 -15.24 -7.71
CA ASN A 130 -4.35 -14.73 -6.75
C ASN A 130 -4.06 -13.31 -6.23
N VAL A 131 -3.49 -12.46 -7.08
CA VAL A 131 -3.21 -11.06 -6.76
C VAL A 131 -4.37 -10.18 -7.22
N THR A 132 -4.85 -9.31 -6.32
CA THR A 132 -5.93 -8.36 -6.60
C THR A 132 -5.53 -6.96 -6.14
N LEU A 133 -5.89 -5.94 -6.93
CA LEU A 133 -5.69 -4.55 -6.55
C LEU A 133 -6.78 -4.13 -5.56
N ILE A 134 -6.42 -3.62 -4.38
CA ILE A 134 -7.37 -3.04 -3.44
C ILE A 134 -7.68 -1.59 -3.89
N PRO A 135 -8.93 -1.26 -4.25
CA PRO A 135 -9.29 0.09 -4.63
C PRO A 135 -9.24 1.03 -3.42
N THR A 136 -8.23 1.90 -3.36
CA THR A 136 -8.14 2.98 -2.36
C THR A 136 -9.00 4.19 -2.76
N ARG A 137 -10.28 3.99 -3.12
CA ARG A 137 -11.20 5.11 -3.36
C ARG A 137 -11.64 5.70 -2.02
N LYS A 138 -11.65 7.03 -1.92
CA LYS A 138 -12.36 7.74 -0.84
C LYS A 138 -13.81 7.29 -0.90
N THR A 139 -14.30 6.56 0.10
CA THR A 139 -15.74 6.52 0.39
C THR A 139 -16.11 7.92 0.85
N ILE A 140 -16.53 8.77 -0.09
CA ILE A 140 -17.33 9.94 0.25
C ILE A 140 -18.65 9.35 0.75
N LYS A 141 -18.77 9.14 2.07
CA LYS A 141 -20.09 8.97 2.68
C LYS A 141 -20.71 10.36 2.70
N THR A 142 -21.44 10.70 1.65
CA THR A 142 -22.48 11.72 1.72
C THR A 142 -23.52 11.18 2.69
N LYS A 143 -23.66 11.83 3.83
CA LYS A 143 -24.86 11.81 4.65
C LYS A 143 -25.58 13.12 4.39
#